data_AF-A0A2D6MT35-F1
#
_entry.id   AF-A0A2D6MT35-F1
#
_cell.length_a   1.000
_cell.length_b   1.000
_cell.length_c   1.000
_cell.angle_alpha   90.00
_cell.angle_beta   90.00
_cell.angle_gamma   90.00
#
_symmetry.space_group_name_H-M   'P 1'
#
loop_
_entity.id
_entity.type
_entity.pdbx_description
1 polymer ?
#
loop_
_entity_poly.entity_id
_entity_poly.type
_entity_poly.pdbx_seq_one_letter_code
_entity_poly.pdbx_strand_id
1 'polypeptide(L)'
;MAEDSNEGGLYRIAKIVIGATWLFAVACFFPPLATKEIGSLGQSLFWVLAVVHAVECVLFLNVVKRSRRPLAGELWQTFLFGIVHVSLLRRELAEDADSP
;
A
#
# COMPACT_ATOMS: atom_id res chain seq x y z
N MET A 1 -21.33 -15.86 8.21
CA MET A 1 -21.24 -15.53 6.77
C MET A 1 -21.34 -14.03 6.46
N ALA A 2 -21.35 -13.12 7.46
CA ALA A 2 -21.43 -11.66 7.21
C ALA A 2 -20.13 -10.88 7.51
N GLU A 3 -19.11 -11.50 8.13
CA GLU A 3 -17.84 -10.83 8.44
C GLU A 3 -16.88 -10.78 7.24
N ASP A 4 -16.91 -11.80 6.37
CA ASP A 4 -15.96 -11.95 5.26
C ASP A 4 -16.16 -10.90 4.13
N SER A 5 -17.41 -10.46 3.93
CA SER A 5 -17.72 -9.40 2.95
C SER A 5 -17.29 -8.01 3.41
N ASN A 6 -17.24 -7.77 4.72
CA ASN A 6 -16.84 -6.49 5.29
C ASN A 6 -15.32 -6.28 5.23
N GLU A 7 -14.54 -7.34 5.48
CA GLU A 7 -13.07 -7.30 5.36
C GLU A 7 -12.63 -7.09 3.90
N GLY A 8 -13.23 -7.81 2.96
CA GLY A 8 -12.95 -7.63 1.53
C GLY A 8 -13.34 -6.25 0.99
N GLY A 9 -14.45 -5.69 1.50
CA GLY A 9 -14.90 -4.33 1.20
C GLY A 9 -13.92 -3.26 1.72
N LEU A 10 -13.52 -3.38 2.99
CA LEU A 10 -12.56 -2.46 3.62
C LEU A 10 -11.21 -2.48 2.91
N TYR A 11 -10.71 -3.66 2.54
CA TYR A 11 -9.49 -3.81 1.74
C TYR A 11 -9.59 -3.05 0.41
N ARG A 12 -10.69 -3.24 -0.34
CA ARG A 12 -10.89 -2.56 -1.62
C ARG A 12 -10.96 -1.04 -1.45
N ILE A 13 -11.66 -0.57 -0.41
CA ILE A 13 -11.75 0.86 -0.08
C ILE A 13 -10.37 1.42 0.28
N ALA A 14 -9.60 0.73 1.13
CA ALA A 14 -8.26 1.17 1.53
C ALA A 14 -7.34 1.33 0.31
N LYS A 15 -7.37 0.37 -0.63
CA LYS A 15 -6.59 0.47 -1.88
C LYS A 15 -7.01 1.66 -2.75
N ILE A 16 -8.32 1.90 -2.86
CA ILE A 16 -8.84 3.04 -3.62
C ILE A 16 -8.41 4.35 -2.97
N VAL A 17 -8.53 4.47 -1.64
CA VAL A 17 -8.14 5.67 -0.89
C VAL A 17 -6.65 5.94 -1.06
N ILE A 18 -5.78 4.96 -0.80
CA ILE A 18 -4.33 5.12 -0.92
C ILE A 18 -3.95 5.46 -2.37
N GLY A 19 -4.54 4.78 -3.36
CA GLY A 19 -4.31 5.07 -4.77
C GLY A 19 -4.76 6.49 -5.16
N ALA A 20 -5.91 6.94 -4.67
CA ALA A 20 -6.39 8.31 -4.88
C ALA A 20 -5.47 9.34 -4.20
N THR A 21 -4.95 9.05 -3.01
CA THR A 21 -3.97 9.90 -2.31
C THR A 21 -2.68 10.02 -3.11
N TRP A 22 -2.16 8.93 -3.68
CA TRP A 22 -0.99 8.98 -4.57
C TRP A 22 -1.25 9.84 -5.80
N LEU A 23 -2.39 9.65 -6.49
CA LEU A 23 -2.74 10.43 -7.66
C LEU A 23 -2.89 11.92 -7.33
N PHE A 24 -3.52 12.26 -6.21
CA PHE A 24 -3.65 13.63 -5.74
C PHE A 24 -2.28 14.25 -5.42
N ALA A 25 -1.43 13.52 -4.69
CA ALA A 25 -0.11 13.98 -4.31
C ALA A 25 0.79 14.21 -5.54
N VAL A 26 0.71 13.33 -6.55
CA VAL A 26 1.38 13.50 -7.85
C VAL A 26 0.79 14.69 -8.62
N ALA A 27 -0.53 14.85 -8.65
CA ALA A 27 -1.18 15.98 -9.33
C ALA A 27 -0.73 17.33 -8.77
N CYS A 28 -0.38 17.42 -7.48
CA CYS A 28 0.18 18.60 -6.84
C CYS A 28 1.59 19.00 -7.33
N PHE A 29 2.28 18.17 -8.11
CA PHE A 29 3.52 18.55 -8.81
C PHE A 29 3.25 19.27 -10.14
N PHE A 30 2.04 19.20 -10.68
CA PHE A 30 1.70 19.78 -11.97
C PHE A 30 0.91 21.10 -11.81
N PRO A 31 1.12 22.08 -12.71
CA PRO A 31 0.25 23.27 -12.78
C PRO A 31 -1.20 22.86 -13.10
N PRO A 32 -2.23 23.52 -12.53
CA PRO A 32 -2.20 24.73 -11.71
C PRO A 32 -2.13 24.47 -10.19
N LEU A 33 -2.04 23.21 -9.73
CA LEU A 33 -2.01 22.90 -8.30
C LEU A 33 -0.65 23.21 -7.68
N ALA A 34 0.44 23.02 -8.43
CA ALA A 34 1.80 23.29 -7.98
C ALA A 34 2.04 24.75 -7.56
N THR A 35 1.28 25.70 -8.13
CA THR A 35 1.44 27.14 -7.87
C THR A 35 0.56 27.66 -6.73
N LYS A 36 -0.32 26.81 -6.17
CA LYS A 36 -1.17 27.14 -5.03
C LYS A 36 -0.56 26.58 -3.75
N GLU A 37 -0.94 27.13 -2.58
CA GLU A 37 -0.46 26.64 -1.29
C GLU A 37 -0.78 25.14 -1.07
N ILE A 38 -1.86 24.65 -1.67
CA ILE A 38 -2.22 23.23 -1.66
C ILE A 38 -1.20 22.33 -2.40
N GLY A 39 -0.40 22.91 -3.31
CA GLY A 39 0.69 22.23 -4.01
C GLY A 39 1.82 21.84 -3.06
N SER A 40 2.26 22.75 -2.19
CA SER A 40 3.26 22.47 -1.15
C SER A 40 2.78 21.38 -0.18
N LEU A 41 1.50 21.45 0.21
CA LEU A 41 0.87 20.42 1.04
C LEU A 41 0.88 19.05 0.34
N GLY A 42 0.46 18.97 -0.92
CA GLY A 42 0.42 17.73 -1.69
C GLY A 42 1.80 17.13 -1.95
N GLN A 43 2.81 17.96 -2.19
CA GLN A 43 4.21 17.51 -2.34
C GLN A 43 4.79 16.99 -1.02
N SER A 44 4.48 17.66 0.11
CA SER A 44 4.86 17.17 1.44
C SER A 44 4.19 15.84 1.76
N LEU A 45 2.90 15.73 1.44
CA LEU A 45 2.13 14.48 1.53
C LEU A 45 2.77 13.37 0.70
N PHE A 46 3.17 13.65 -0.55
CA PHE A 46 3.87 12.70 -1.41
C PHE A 46 5.13 12.15 -0.73
N TRP A 47 5.97 13.02 -0.18
CA TRP A 47 7.22 12.61 0.46
C TRP A 47 6.99 11.83 1.75
N VAL A 48 6.04 12.25 2.59
CA VAL A 48 5.68 11.51 3.80
C VAL A 48 5.14 10.12 3.44
N LEU A 49 4.24 10.04 2.45
CA LEU A 49 3.68 8.78 1.96
C LEU A 49 4.80 7.88 1.41
N ALA A 50 5.66 8.41 0.55
CA ALA A 50 6.78 7.67 -0.02
C ALA A 50 7.75 7.15 1.06
N VAL A 51 8.07 7.94 2.07
CA VAL A 51 8.97 7.54 3.18
C VAL A 51 8.33 6.46 4.04
N VAL A 52 7.07 6.63 4.44
CA VAL A 52 6.34 5.62 5.24
C VAL A 52 6.28 4.30 4.48
N HIS A 53 5.87 4.33 3.21
CA HIS A 53 5.78 3.14 2.38
C HIS A 53 7.16 2.52 2.06
N ALA A 54 8.21 3.32 1.94
CA ALA A 54 9.58 2.82 1.81
C ALA A 54 10.04 2.09 3.07
N VAL A 55 9.80 2.67 4.26
CA VAL A 55 10.10 2.04 5.55
C VAL A 55 9.32 0.74 5.73
N GLU A 56 8.02 0.74 5.42
CA GLU A 56 7.20 -0.48 5.45
C GLU A 56 7.75 -1.54 4.49
N CYS A 57 8.12 -1.17 3.26
CA CYS A 57 8.75 -2.08 2.31
C CYS A 57 10.04 -2.72 2.87
N VAL A 58 10.89 -1.93 3.55
CA VAL A 58 12.13 -2.43 4.16
C VAL A 58 11.86 -3.36 5.33
N LEU A 59 10.87 -3.05 6.18
CA LEU A 59 10.49 -3.90 7.32
C LEU A 59 9.86 -5.22 6.86
N PHE A 60 9.01 -5.17 5.83
CA PHE A 60 8.28 -6.33 5.33
C PHE A 60 9.01 -7.10 4.22
N LEU A 61 10.15 -6.59 3.73
CA LEU A 61 11.04 -7.27 2.80
C LEU A 61 11.45 -8.67 3.28
N ASN A 62 11.65 -8.85 4.59
CA ASN A 62 11.95 -10.15 5.19
C ASN A 62 10.75 -11.12 5.18
N VAL A 63 9.52 -10.61 5.23
CA VAL A 63 8.30 -11.42 5.15
C VAL A 63 8.00 -11.81 3.71
N VAL A 64 8.10 -10.85 2.78
CA VAL A 64 7.89 -11.05 1.34
C VAL A 64 8.95 -11.99 0.75
N LYS A 65 10.20 -11.92 1.22
CA LYS A 65 11.25 -12.90 0.83
C LYS A 65 10.91 -14.35 1.14
N ARG A 66 9.95 -14.59 2.04
CA ARG A 66 9.50 -15.91 2.44
C ARG A 66 8.33 -16.42 1.58
N SER A 67 7.72 -15.57 0.76
CA SER A 67 6.65 -15.95 -0.16
C SER A 67 7.22 -16.61 -1.43
N ARG A 68 6.51 -17.60 -1.99
CA ARG A 68 6.89 -18.30 -3.24
C ARG A 68 6.61 -17.48 -4.51
N ARG A 69 6.06 -16.27 -4.38
CA ARG A 69 5.61 -15.43 -5.50
C ARG A 69 6.73 -14.52 -6.01
N PRO A 70 6.61 -13.98 -7.23
CA PRO A 70 7.61 -13.08 -7.80
C PRO A 70 7.81 -11.84 -6.91
N LEU A 71 8.99 -11.77 -6.28
CA LEU A 71 9.37 -10.77 -5.28
C LEU A 71 9.11 -9.33 -5.72
N ALA A 72 9.38 -9.01 -6.99
CA ALA A 72 9.21 -7.66 -7.53
C ALA A 72 7.74 -7.21 -7.54
N GLY A 73 6.81 -8.11 -7.81
CA GLY A 73 5.38 -7.82 -7.82
C GLY A 73 4.84 -7.55 -6.41
N GLU A 74 5.28 -8.34 -5.43
CA GLU A 74 4.85 -8.17 -4.03
C GLU A 74 5.53 -6.99 -3.34
N LEU A 75 6.79 -6.70 -3.68
CA LEU A 75 7.46 -5.46 -3.28
C LEU A 75 6.72 -4.24 -3.80
N TRP A 76 6.30 -4.27 -5.07
CA TRP A 76 5.54 -3.16 -5.66
C TRP A 76 4.17 -2.99 -5.01
N GLN A 77 3.48 -4.08 -4.73
CA GLN A 77 2.20 -4.03 -4.01
C GLN A 77 2.36 -3.59 -2.56
N THR A 78 3.42 -4.01 -1.87
CA THR A 78 3.76 -3.54 -0.52
C THR A 78 4.11 -2.05 -0.53
N PHE A 79 4.80 -1.58 -1.57
CA PHE A 79 5.14 -0.16 -1.71
C PHE A 79 3.90 0.70 -1.97
N LEU A 80 2.94 0.23 -2.75
CA LEU A 80 1.73 0.99 -3.07
C LEU A 80 0.62 0.86 -2.02
N PHE A 81 0.51 -0.30 -1.35
CA PHE A 81 -0.60 -0.61 -0.45
C PHE A 81 -0.16 -0.83 1.01
N GLY A 82 1.14 -0.79 1.29
CA GLY A 82 1.69 -0.81 2.65
C GLY A 82 1.36 -2.07 3.43
N ILE A 83 1.13 -1.90 4.73
CA ILE A 83 0.77 -2.97 5.68
C ILE A 83 -0.48 -3.77 5.28
N VAL A 84 -1.37 -3.18 4.48
CA VAL A 84 -2.64 -3.80 4.05
C VAL A 84 -2.39 -5.00 3.14
N HIS A 85 -1.35 -4.98 2.31
CA HIS A 85 -0.99 -6.13 1.49
C HIS A 85 -0.31 -7.23 2.31
N VAL A 86 0.53 -6.84 3.28
CA VAL A 86 1.30 -7.79 4.10
C VAL A 86 0.42 -8.55 5.09
N SER A 87 -0.63 -7.92 5.63
CA SER A 87 -1.59 -8.61 6.50
C SER A 87 -2.32 -9.75 5.75
N LEU A 88 -2.65 -9.53 4.48
CA LEU A 88 -3.22 -10.55 3.61
C LEU A 88 -2.20 -11.67 3.33
N LEU A 89 -0.98 -11.31 2.93
CA LEU A 89 0.07 -12.28 2.64
C LEU A 89 0.42 -13.15 3.86
N ARG A 90 0.43 -12.55 5.06
CA ARG A 90 0.61 -13.29 6.33
C ARG A 90 -0.56 -14.25 6.62
N ARG A 91 -1.79 -13.91 6.25
CA ARG A 91 -2.95 -14.82 6.36
C ARG A 91 -2.83 -15.97 5.37
N GLU A 92 -2.55 -15.68 4.09
CA GLU A 92 -2.32 -16.72 3.06
C GLU A 92 -1.20 -17.69 3.49
N LEU A 93 -0.06 -17.17 3.96
CA LEU A 93 1.06 -18.00 4.45
C LEU A 93 0.71 -18.82 5.70
N ALA A 94 -0.21 -18.36 6.54
CA ALA A 94 -0.66 -19.10 7.71
C ALA A 94 -1.63 -20.24 7.33
N GLU A 95 -2.50 -20.02 6.33
CA GLU A 95 -3.39 -21.05 5.79
C GLU A 95 -2.63 -22.14 5.03
N ASP A 96 -1.60 -21.77 4.27
CA ASP A 96 -0.71 -22.73 3.57
C ASP A 96 0.11 -23.60 4.55
N ALA A 97 0.40 -23.11 5.75
CA ALA A 97 1.13 -23.84 6.77
C ALA A 97 0.27 -24.84 7.56
N ASP A 98 -1.06 -24.68 7.51
CA ASP A 98 -2.04 -25.51 8.24
C ASP A 98 -2.72 -26.56 7.35
N SER A 99 -2.41 -26.57 6.05
CA SER A 99 -2.84 -27.62 5.11
C SER A 99 -1.83 -28.78 5.11
N PRO A 100 -2.25 -30.03 5.43
CA PRO A 100 -1.38 -31.19 5.63
C PRO A 100 -0.70 -31.71 4.35
#